data_AF-A0A0F2PR52-F1
#
_entry.id   AF-A0A0F2PR52-F1
#
_cell.length_a   1.000
_cell.length_b   1.000
_cell.length_c   1.000
_cell.angle_alpha   90.00
_cell.angle_beta   90.00
_cell.angle_gamma   90.00
#
_symmetry.space_group_name_H-M   'P 1'
#
loop_
_entity.id
_entity.type
_entity.pdbx_description
1 polymer ?
#
loop_
_entity_poly.entity_id
_entity_poly.type
_entity_poly.pdbx_seq_one_letter_code
_entity_poly.pdbx_strand_id
1 'polypeptide(L)' 'MNDLDMLYDYYTCARLAEGGYATMACHVKDDKIEKLFKKLTQQAMDDVRATSELIIKLGGKIY' A
#
# COMPACT_ATOMS: atom_id res chain seq x y z
N MET A 1 20.59 -6.49 4.17
CA MET A 1 19.51 -5.90 3.37
C MET A 1 19.93 -4.47 3.09
N ASN A 2 20.07 -4.08 1.82
CA ASN A 2 20.40 -2.69 1.49
C ASN A 2 19.13 -1.82 1.57
N ASP A 3 19.28 -0.49 1.57
CA ASP A 3 18.14 0.43 1.70
C ASP A 3 17.09 0.25 0.59
N LEU A 4 17.53 -0.06 -0.63
CA LEU A 4 16.64 -0.30 -1.76
C LEU A 4 15.83 -1.60 -1.57
N ASP A 5 16.45 -2.66 -1.07
CA ASP A 5 15.78 -3.93 -0.74
C ASP A 5 14.69 -3.70 0.32
N MET A 6 15.00 -2.94 1.37
CA MET A 6 14.02 -2.59 2.42
C MET A 6 12.81 -1.83 1.83
N LEU A 7 13.07 -0.92 0.90
CA LEU A 7 12.00 -0.16 0.24
C LEU A 7 11.15 -1.05 -0.67
N TYR A 8 11.74 -2.00 -1.40
CA TYR A 8 10.96 -2.95 -2.19
C TYR A 8 10.10 -3.86 -1.32
N ASP A 9 10.63 -4.33 -0.19
CA ASP A 9 9.87 -5.12 0.76
C ASP A 9 8.68 -4.32 1.31
N TYR A 10 8.92 -3.09 1.75
CA TYR A 10 7.86 -2.21 2.24
C TYR A 10 6.82 -1.88 1.15
N TYR A 11 7.27 -1.56 -0.07
CA TYR A 11 6.39 -1.32 -1.23
C TYR A 11 5.47 -2.52 -1.48
N THR A 12 6.02 -3.73 -1.44
CA THR A 12 5.26 -4.97 -1.63
C THR A 12 4.23 -5.17 -0.52
N CYS A 13 4.61 -4.95 0.73
CA CYS A 13 3.69 -5.01 1.87
C CYS A 13 2.56 -3.98 1.75
N ALA A 14 2.87 -2.73 1.38
CA ALA A 14 1.88 -1.68 1.22
C ALA A 14 0.88 -2.00 0.08
N ARG A 15 1.36 -2.54 -1.06
CA ARG A 15 0.50 -3.02 -2.16
C ARG A 15 -0.43 -4.15 -1.73
N LEU A 16 0.08 -5.10 -0.95
CA LEU A 16 -0.75 -6.19 -0.41
C LEU A 16 -1.81 -5.67 0.57
N ALA A 17 -1.44 -4.72 1.43
CA ALA A 17 -2.35 -4.09 2.37
C ALA A 17 -3.45 -3.31 1.64
N GLU A 18 -3.10 -2.51 0.62
CA GLU A 18 -4.05 -1.80 -0.25
C GLU A 18 -5.12 -2.75 -0.80
N GLY A 19 -4.68 -3.83 -1.46
CA GLY A 19 -5.58 -4.82 -2.06
C GLY A 19 -6.42 -5.57 -1.01
N GLY A 20 -5.82 -5.90 0.14
CA GLY A 20 -6.50 -6.54 1.26
C GLY A 20 -7.62 -5.66 1.81
N TYR A 21 -7.33 -4.40 2.14
CA TYR A 21 -8.32 -3.45 2.64
C TYR A 21 -9.43 -3.17 1.62
N ALA A 22 -9.08 -3.02 0.34
CA ALA A 22 -10.06 -2.82 -0.72
C ALA A 22 -11.02 -4.01 -0.84
N THR A 23 -10.47 -5.23 -0.78
CA THR A 23 -11.28 -6.46 -0.79
C THR A 23 -12.20 -6.52 0.41
N MET A 24 -11.71 -6.20 1.62
CA MET A 24 -12.53 -6.22 2.83
C MET A 24 -13.65 -5.18 2.79
N ALA A 25 -13.38 -3.97 2.25
CA ALA A 25 -14.40 -2.94 2.05
C ALA A 25 -15.54 -3.44 1.15
N CYS A 26 -15.25 -4.24 0.13
CA CYS A 26 -16.28 -4.79 -0.77
C CYS A 26 -17.15 -5.90 -0.16
N HIS A 27 -16.68 -6.58 0.90
CA HIS A 27 -17.35 -7.76 1.46
C HIS A 27 -18.01 -7.52 2.81
N VAL A 28 -17.60 -6.48 3.54
CA VAL A 28 -18.17 -6.17 4.85
C VAL A 28 -19.57 -5.56 4.69
N LYS A 29 -20.50 -5.95 5.58
CA LYS A 29 -21.89 -5.46 5.57
C LYS A 29 -22.13 -4.28 6.53
N ASP A 30 -21.17 -3.99 7.39
CA ASP A 30 -21.25 -2.90 8.36
C ASP A 30 -20.63 -1.63 7.75
N ASP A 31 -21.45 -0.58 7.59
CA ASP A 31 -21.05 0.69 6.98
C ASP A 31 -19.88 1.39 7.67
N LYS A 32 -19.73 1.24 8.99
CA LYS A 32 -18.63 1.87 9.74
C LYS A 32 -17.32 1.15 9.45
N ILE A 33 -17.36 -0.18 9.41
CA ILE A 33 -16.19 -1.01 9.08
C ILE A 33 -15.82 -0.81 7.60
N GLU A 34 -16.80 -0.71 6.70
CA GLU A 34 -16.56 -0.41 5.29
C GLU A 34 -15.83 0.94 5.13
N LYS A 35 -16.33 1.99 5.77
CA LYS A 35 -15.69 3.33 5.74
C LYS A 35 -14.27 3.30 6.30
N LEU A 36 -14.04 2.52 7.36
CA LEU A 36 -12.69 2.32 7.90
C LEU A 36 -11.77 1.68 6.87
N PHE A 37 -12.18 0.56 6.24
CA PHE A 37 -11.36 -0.11 5.23
C PHE A 37 -11.11 0.78 4.01
N LYS A 38 -12.11 1.54 3.54
CA LYS A 38 -11.90 2.52 2.46
C LYS A 38 -10.84 3.57 2.81
N LYS A 39 -10.83 4.05 4.07
CA LYS A 39 -9.79 4.98 4.54
C LYS A 39 -8.41 4.31 4.58
N LEU A 40 -8.33 3.07 5.08
CA LEU A 40 -7.06 2.32 5.14
C LEU A 40 -6.53 2.01 3.73
N THR A 41 -7.40 1.68 2.77
CA THR A 41 -7.02 1.53 1.36
C THR A 41 -6.37 2.80 0.84
N GLN A 42 -6.99 3.97 1.06
CA GLN A 42 -6.42 5.24 0.60
C GLN A 42 -5.05 5.52 1.23
N GLN A 43 -4.89 5.26 2.53
CA GLN A 43 -3.60 5.42 3.20
C GLN A 43 -2.53 4.50 2.61
N ALA A 44 -2.86 3.22 2.38
CA ALA A 44 -1.93 2.28 1.76
C ALA A 44 -1.57 2.69 0.31
N MET A 45 -2.51 3.24 -0.46
CA MET A 45 -2.22 3.79 -1.80
C MET A 45 -1.23 4.96 -1.74
N ASP A 46 -1.35 5.84 -0.74
CA ASP A 46 -0.45 6.96 -0.55
C ASP A 46 0.95 6.48 -0.13
N ASP A 47 1.04 5.45 0.73
CA ASP A 47 2.31 4.82 1.13
C ASP A 47 3.01 4.14 -0.06
N VAL A 48 2.25 3.43 -0.91
CA VAL A 48 2.74 2.84 -2.16
C VAL A 48 3.33 3.92 -3.08
N ARG A 49 2.63 5.05 -3.22
CA ARG A 49 3.11 6.17 -4.04
C ARG A 49 4.39 6.77 -3.47
N ALA A 50 4.43 7.10 -2.19
CA ALA A 50 5.60 7.69 -1.55
C ALA A 50 6.84 6.76 -1.65
N THR A 51 6.63 5.46 -1.44
CA THR A 51 7.71 4.47 -1.50
C THR A 51 8.22 4.26 -2.92
N SER A 52 7.32 4.17 -3.90
CA SER A 52 7.71 4.03 -5.31
C SER A 52 8.52 5.24 -5.82
N GLU A 53 8.13 6.46 -5.43
CA GLU A 53 8.91 7.67 -5.71
C GLU A 53 10.31 7.62 -5.09
N LEU A 54 10.44 7.10 -3.87
CA LEU A 54 11.73 6.99 -3.19
C LEU A 54 12.62 5.93 -3.84
N ILE A 55 12.07 4.77 -4.22
CA ILE A 55 12.78 3.72 -4.96
C ILE A 55 13.35 4.29 -6.26
N ILE A 56 12.54 5.04 -7.03
CA ILE A 56 12.98 5.66 -8.29
C ILE A 56 14.09 6.68 -8.03
N LYS A 57 13.96 7.54 -7.01
CA LYS A 57 14.98 8.54 -6.65
C LYS A 57 16.32 7.91 -6.27
N LEU A 58 16.31 6.71 -5.69
CA LEU A 58 17.51 5.94 -5.34
C LEU A 58 18.05 5.08 -6.49
N GLY A 59 17.48 5.20 -7.70
CA GLY A 59 17.92 4.47 -8.90
C GLY A 59 17.30 3.07 -9.05
N GLY A 60 16.31 2.72 -8.24
CA GLY A 60 15.49 1.53 -8.39
C GLY A 60 14.47 1.63 -9.52
N LYS A 61 13.79 0.51 -9.81
CA LYS A 61 12.78 0.39 -10.87
C LYS A 61 11.52 -0.26 -10.31
N ILE A 62 10.37 0.32 -10.64
CA ILE A 62 9.03 -0.21 -10.30
C ILE A 62 8.43 -0.77 -11.59
N TYR A 63 7.83 -1.96 -11.52
CA TYR A 63 7.16 -2.65 -12.63
C TYR A 63 5.67 -2.85 -12.32
#